data_AF-A0A8J3ULA0-F1
#
_entry.id   AF-A0A8J3ULA0-F1
#
_cell.length_a   1.000
_cell.length_b   1.000
_cell.length_c   1.000
_cell.angle_alpha   90.00
_cell.angle_beta   90.00
_cell.angle_gamma   90.00
#
_symmetry.space_group_name_H-M   'P 1'
#
loop_
_entity.id
_entity.type
_entity.pdbx_description
1 polymer ?
#
loop_
_entity_poly.entity_id
_entity_poly.type
_entity_poly.pdbx_seq_one_letter_code
_entity_poly.pdbx_strand_id
1 'polypeptide(L)'
;MRNRPSGVVAIWEEATREFAFLTENYDFLGPELTDDGVAYHRPDLHIGVTCTWYKGEWDFTTYLWPAHDPTRLRRGVSLATLYVREGYGPAQAVPESGTPPTRHLMVKRVRQHAAALRAVMPRLHEVDEFAPQA
;
A
#
# COMPACT_ATOMS: atom_id res chain seq x y z
N MET A 1 1.32 -4.10 27.02
CA MET A 1 1.44 -3.48 25.68
C MET A 1 2.72 -4.01 25.04
N ARG A 2 2.65 -4.74 23.92
CA ARG A 2 3.87 -5.14 23.19
C ARG A 2 4.55 -3.89 22.67
N ASN A 3 5.86 -3.79 22.87
CA ASN A 3 6.69 -2.71 22.33
C ASN A 3 6.68 -2.84 20.80
N ARG A 4 5.87 -2.04 20.12
CA ARG A 4 5.72 -2.10 18.65
C ARG A 4 6.97 -1.50 17.99
N PRO A 5 7.43 -2.05 16.85
CA PRO A 5 8.63 -1.52 16.19
C PRO A 5 8.43 -0.06 15.79
N SER A 6 9.46 0.77 15.98
CA SER A 6 9.45 2.20 15.64
C SER A 6 9.07 2.48 14.17
N GLY A 7 9.32 1.50 13.27
CA GLY A 7 8.95 1.57 11.86
C GLY A 7 7.44 1.60 11.62
N VAL A 8 6.65 0.82 12.38
CA VAL A 8 5.18 0.75 12.19
C VAL A 8 4.52 2.05 12.67
N VAL A 9 4.99 2.62 13.77
CA VAL A 9 4.49 3.92 14.26
C VAL A 9 4.78 5.03 13.25
N ALA A 10 5.96 5.04 12.63
CA ALA A 10 6.29 6.00 11.58
C ALA A 10 5.37 5.87 10.35
N ILE A 11 4.90 4.67 10.04
CA ILE A 11 3.92 4.43 8.98
C ILE A 11 2.56 4.96 9.38
N TRP A 12 2.08 4.66 10.59
CA TRP A 12 0.80 5.18 11.05
C TRP A 12 0.75 6.71 10.99
N GLU A 13 1.81 7.38 11.44
CA GLU A 13 1.89 8.84 11.42
C GLU A 13 1.95 9.41 9.99
N GLU A 14 2.87 8.92 9.15
CA GLU A 14 3.10 9.52 7.84
C GLU A 14 2.12 9.00 6.78
N ALA A 15 1.80 7.71 6.78
CA ALA A 15 0.92 7.12 5.77
C ALA A 15 -0.52 7.63 5.89
N THR A 16 -1.02 7.84 7.12
CA THR A 16 -2.34 8.46 7.33
C THR A 16 -2.45 9.80 6.61
N ARG A 17 -1.37 10.60 6.61
CA ARG A 17 -1.33 11.89 5.93
C ARG A 17 -1.12 11.74 4.42
N GLU A 18 -0.11 10.99 4.00
CA GLU A 18 0.27 10.93 2.59
C GLU A 18 -0.74 10.15 1.73
N PHE A 19 -1.47 9.21 2.34
CA PHE A 19 -2.52 8.43 1.67
C PHE A 19 -3.94 8.96 1.89
N ALA A 20 -4.11 10.12 2.54
CA ALA A 20 -5.43 10.75 2.78
C ALA A 20 -6.22 10.97 1.47
N PHE A 21 -5.53 11.15 0.35
CA PHE A 21 -6.16 11.28 -0.97
C PHE A 21 -7.05 10.07 -1.35
N LEU A 22 -6.82 8.87 -0.78
CA LEU A 22 -7.67 7.70 -1.00
C LEU A 22 -9.07 7.91 -0.45
N THR A 23 -9.18 8.50 0.74
CA THR A 23 -10.47 8.80 1.37
C THR A 23 -11.09 10.08 0.82
N GLU A 24 -10.26 11.04 0.41
CA GLU A 24 -10.72 12.34 -0.10
C GLU A 24 -11.24 12.27 -1.55
N ASN A 25 -10.64 11.42 -2.39
CA ASN A 25 -10.88 11.44 -3.84
C ASN A 25 -11.36 10.10 -4.44
N TYR A 26 -11.28 8.99 -3.69
CA TYR A 26 -11.48 7.64 -4.24
C TYR A 26 -12.38 6.74 -3.38
N ASP A 27 -13.16 7.33 -2.47
CA ASP A 27 -14.19 6.67 -1.65
C ASP A 27 -13.70 5.50 -0.79
N PHE A 28 -12.41 5.48 -0.43
CA PHE A 28 -11.91 4.52 0.54
C PHE A 28 -12.36 4.88 1.96
N LEU A 29 -12.63 3.86 2.76
CA LEU A 29 -12.70 3.91 4.21
C LEU A 29 -11.32 3.67 4.80
N GLY A 30 -11.01 4.34 5.91
CA GLY A 30 -9.73 4.22 6.62
C GLY A 30 -9.12 5.58 7.00
N PRO A 31 -7.85 5.61 7.43
CA PRO A 31 -6.97 4.44 7.60
C PRO A 31 -7.40 3.55 8.77
N GLU A 32 -7.37 2.24 8.56
CA GLU A 32 -7.32 1.25 9.62
C GLU A 32 -5.86 1.00 10.02
N LEU A 33 -5.54 1.09 11.32
CA LEU A 33 -4.20 0.79 11.82
C LEU A 33 -4.06 -0.72 12.05
N THR A 34 -3.17 -1.37 11.31
CA THR A 34 -2.89 -2.82 11.42
C THR A 34 -1.59 -3.06 12.19
N ASP A 35 -1.32 -4.31 12.55
CA ASP A 35 -0.09 -4.69 13.28
C ASP A 35 1.19 -4.40 12.49
N ASP A 36 1.10 -4.35 11.16
CA ASP A 36 2.22 -4.14 10.23
C ASP A 36 2.16 -2.80 9.49
N GLY A 37 1.11 -1.98 9.64
CA GLY A 37 1.02 -0.69 8.96
C GLY A 37 -0.39 -0.12 8.92
N VAL A 38 -0.86 0.30 7.74
CA VAL A 38 -2.21 0.85 7.55
C VAL A 38 -2.95 0.20 6.39
N ALA A 39 -4.27 0.11 6.50
CA ALA A 39 -5.14 -0.39 5.45
C ALA A 39 -6.26 0.61 5.09
N TYR A 40 -6.68 0.56 3.84
CA TYR A 40 -7.77 1.34 3.26
C TYR A 40 -8.67 0.40 2.46
N HIS A 41 -9.98 0.60 2.56
CA HIS A 41 -10.96 -0.34 2.02
C HIS A 41 -12.02 0.38 1.19
N ARG A 42 -12.32 -0.15 0.00
CA ARG A 42 -13.55 0.14 -0.74
C ARG A 42 -14.16 -1.17 -1.24
N PRO A 43 -15.43 -1.20 -1.71
CA PRO A 43 -16.17 -2.45 -1.98
C PRO A 43 -15.52 -3.42 -2.97
N ASP A 44 -14.65 -2.95 -3.86
CA ASP A 44 -13.99 -3.70 -4.93
C ASP A 44 -12.45 -3.75 -4.78
N LEU A 45 -11.86 -2.96 -3.87
CA LEU A 45 -10.41 -2.83 -3.72
C LEU A 45 -9.98 -2.55 -2.27
N HIS A 46 -9.01 -3.32 -1.80
CA HIS A 46 -8.30 -3.09 -0.55
C HIS A 46 -6.86 -2.68 -0.84
N ILE A 47 -6.38 -1.68 -0.12
CA ILE A 47 -4.99 -1.23 -0.18
C ILE A 47 -4.38 -1.39 1.21
N GLY A 48 -3.22 -2.03 1.29
CA GLY A 48 -2.45 -2.14 2.53
C GLY A 48 -1.06 -1.59 2.33
N VAL A 49 -0.61 -0.74 3.25
CA VAL A 49 0.75 -0.24 3.32
C VAL A 49 1.39 -0.88 4.54
N THR A 50 2.26 -1.86 4.31
CA THR A 50 2.79 -2.71 5.37
C THR A 50 4.30 -2.56 5.48
N CYS A 51 4.81 -2.82 6.68
CA CYS A 51 6.22 -2.93 6.97
C CYS A 51 6.46 -4.12 7.87
N THR A 52 7.14 -5.11 7.34
CA THR A 52 7.38 -6.38 8.01
C THR A 52 8.86 -6.67 8.09
N TRP A 53 9.24 -7.42 9.12
CA TRP A 53 10.58 -7.96 9.24
C TRP A 53 10.54 -9.44 8.92
N TYR A 54 11.23 -9.85 7.86
CA TYR A 54 11.29 -11.25 7.44
C TYR A 54 12.71 -11.63 7.05
N LYS A 55 13.21 -12.75 7.59
CA LYS A 55 14.53 -13.33 7.28
C LYS A 55 15.73 -12.34 7.35
N GLY A 56 15.66 -11.35 8.23
CA GLY A 56 16.76 -10.39 8.40
C GLY A 56 16.65 -9.13 7.53
N GLU A 57 15.56 -8.98 6.79
CA GLU A 57 15.30 -7.83 5.94
C GLU A 57 13.98 -7.15 6.30
N TRP A 58 13.94 -5.83 6.14
CA TRP A 58 12.70 -5.08 6.22
C TRP A 58 12.08 -4.99 4.84
N ASP A 59 10.83 -5.44 4.76
CA ASP A 59 9.96 -5.24 3.61
C ASP A 59 9.00 -4.09 3.92
N PHE A 60 8.86 -3.15 3.00
CA PHE A 60 7.91 -2.06 3.02
C PHE A 60 7.13 -2.08 1.71
N THR A 61 5.89 -2.56 1.74
CA THR A 61 5.16 -2.80 0.50
C THR A 61 3.78 -2.17 0.56
N THR A 62 3.34 -1.63 -0.58
CA THR A 62 1.94 -1.27 -0.78
C THR A 62 1.31 -2.35 -1.65
N TYR A 63 0.38 -3.10 -1.08
CA TYR A 63 -0.36 -4.15 -1.77
C TYR A 63 -1.75 -3.69 -2.14
N LEU A 64 -2.22 -4.17 -3.28
CA LEU A 64 -3.58 -3.99 -3.77
C LEU A 64 -4.23 -5.37 -3.86
N TRP A 65 -5.37 -5.54 -3.21
CA TRP A 65 -6.17 -6.76 -3.23
C TRP A 65 -7.58 -6.46 -3.74
N PRO A 66 -8.13 -7.26 -4.67
CA PRO A 66 -9.55 -7.19 -4.98
C PRO A 66 -10.37 -7.44 -3.71
N ALA A 67 -11.40 -6.64 -3.48
CA ALA A 67 -12.38 -6.94 -2.44
C ALA A 67 -13.36 -8.00 -2.99
N HIS A 68 -13.50 -9.11 -2.25
CA HIS A 68 -14.34 -10.30 -2.50
C HIS A 68 -13.89 -11.37 -3.54
N ASP A 69 -13.34 -12.46 -3.01
CA ASP A 69 -13.96 -13.81 -3.01
C ASP A 69 -13.28 -14.63 -1.88
N PRO A 70 -13.97 -14.96 -0.76
CA PRO A 70 -13.40 -15.69 0.37
C PRO A 70 -12.96 -17.13 0.03
N THR A 71 -13.31 -17.63 -1.15
CA THR A 71 -12.92 -18.97 -1.64
C THR A 71 -11.70 -18.94 -2.56
N ARG A 72 -11.30 -17.76 -3.05
CA ARG A 72 -10.10 -17.59 -3.88
C ARG A 72 -9.04 -16.90 -3.05
N LEU A 73 -7.99 -17.64 -2.71
CA LEU A 73 -6.70 -17.08 -2.27
C LEU A 73 -6.12 -16.21 -3.41
N ARG A 74 -6.67 -15.02 -3.63
CA ARG A 74 -6.15 -14.11 -4.65
C ARG A 74 -4.90 -13.45 -4.11
N ARG A 75 -3.80 -13.64 -4.84
CA ARG A 75 -2.52 -13.00 -4.58
C ARG A 75 -2.71 -11.50 -4.81
N GLY A 76 -2.51 -10.69 -3.77
CA GLY A 76 -2.40 -9.24 -3.94
C GLY A 76 -1.28 -8.92 -4.93
N VAL A 77 -1.44 -7.81 -5.65
CA VAL A 77 -0.38 -7.27 -6.51
C VAL A 77 0.36 -6.18 -5.74
N SER A 78 1.68 -6.19 -5.84
CA SER A 78 2.50 -5.14 -5.26
C SER A 78 2.40 -3.87 -6.11
N LEU A 79 2.43 -2.70 -5.48
CA LEU A 79 2.35 -1.42 -6.18
C LEU A 79 3.53 -1.25 -7.13
N ALA A 80 4.74 -1.71 -6.78
CA ALA A 80 5.87 -1.61 -7.71
C ALA A 80 5.63 -2.41 -8.98
N THR A 81 5.07 -3.62 -8.85
CA THR A 81 4.71 -4.47 -9.99
C THR A 81 3.70 -3.77 -10.88
N LEU A 82 2.63 -3.22 -10.29
CA LEU A 82 1.60 -2.51 -11.03
C LEU A 82 2.14 -1.25 -11.71
N TYR A 83 2.91 -0.43 -10.98
CA TYR A 83 3.51 0.81 -11.48
C TYR A 83 4.40 0.58 -12.70
N VAL A 84 5.22 -0.48 -12.67
CA VAL A 84 6.07 -0.90 -13.78
C VAL A 84 5.24 -1.45 -14.94
N ARG A 85 4.29 -2.34 -14.66
CA ARG A 85 3.43 -2.98 -15.68
C ARG A 85 2.67 -1.96 -16.50
N GLU A 86 2.16 -0.92 -15.87
CA GLU A 86 1.40 0.15 -16.52
C GLU A 86 2.29 1.25 -17.14
N GLY A 87 3.63 1.11 -17.06
CA GLY A 87 4.57 2.01 -17.73
C GLY A 87 4.75 3.37 -17.04
N TYR A 88 4.38 3.52 -15.76
CA TYR A 88 4.57 4.78 -15.03
C TYR A 88 6.04 5.05 -14.66
N GLY A 89 6.87 4.01 -14.59
CA GLY A 89 8.30 4.14 -14.33
C GLY A 89 8.94 2.85 -13.80
N PRO A 90 10.21 2.92 -13.36
CA PRO A 90 10.95 1.75 -12.93
C PRO A 90 10.61 1.36 -11.48
N ALA A 91 10.85 0.09 -11.10
CA ALA A 91 10.54 -0.42 -9.75
C ALA A 91 11.25 0.36 -8.63
N GLN A 92 12.40 0.96 -8.91
CA GLN A 92 13.16 1.79 -7.97
C GLN A 92 12.41 3.07 -7.54
N ALA A 93 11.38 3.48 -8.30
CA ALA A 93 10.49 4.56 -7.91
C ALA A 93 9.56 4.15 -6.75
N VAL A 94 9.33 2.84 -6.55
CA VAL A 94 8.47 2.24 -5.52
C VAL A 94 9.27 1.17 -4.74
N PRO A 95 10.21 1.56 -3.87
CA PRO A 95 11.15 0.64 -3.26
C PRO A 95 10.51 -0.25 -2.18
N GLU A 96 10.42 -1.56 -2.44
CA GLU A 96 9.76 -2.53 -1.55
C GLU A 96 10.67 -3.10 -0.45
N SER A 97 11.92 -3.48 -0.75
CA SER A 97 12.82 -4.11 0.24
C SER A 97 14.03 -3.25 0.61
N GLY A 98 14.67 -3.53 1.74
CA GLY A 98 16.04 -3.06 1.99
C GLY A 98 16.49 -2.98 3.45
N THR A 99 17.49 -2.14 3.67
CA THR A 99 18.19 -1.92 4.95
C THR A 99 17.23 -1.55 6.08
N PRO A 100 17.56 -1.84 7.36
CA PRO A 100 16.79 -1.40 8.51
C PRO A 100 16.37 0.06 8.41
N PRO A 101 15.06 0.35 8.36
CA PRO A 101 14.62 1.67 7.99
C PRO A 101 14.72 2.58 9.21
N THR A 102 15.48 3.67 9.05
CA THR A 102 15.39 4.81 9.94
C THR A 102 14.02 5.48 9.74
N ARG A 103 13.56 6.27 10.72
CA ARG A 103 12.33 7.06 10.57
C ARG A 103 12.35 7.92 9.30
N HIS A 104 13.50 8.51 8.97
CA HIS A 104 13.66 9.31 7.75
C HIS A 104 13.47 8.47 6.47
N LEU A 105 14.05 7.26 6.43
CA LEU A 105 13.86 6.36 5.29
C LEU A 105 12.40 5.89 5.18
N MET A 106 11.74 5.60 6.31
CA MET A 106 10.32 5.25 6.32
C MET A 106 9.44 6.35 5.73
N VAL A 107 9.62 7.60 6.16
CA VAL A 107 8.89 8.75 5.62
C VAL A 107 9.12 8.89 4.12
N LYS A 108 10.37 8.74 3.66
CA LYS A 108 10.69 8.78 2.24
C LYS A 108 9.95 7.68 1.47
N ARG A 109 9.97 6.43 1.96
CA ARG A 109 9.28 5.29 1.33
C ARG A 109 7.78 5.50 1.26
N VAL A 110 7.17 5.96 2.35
CA VAL A 110 5.73 6.31 2.41
C VAL A 110 5.38 7.31 1.32
N ARG A 111 6.16 8.39 1.17
CA ARG A 111 5.93 9.40 0.12
C ARG A 111 6.12 8.87 -1.29
N GLN A 112 7.13 8.03 -1.52
CA GLN A 112 7.36 7.39 -2.82
C GLN A 112 6.18 6.50 -3.21
N HIS A 113 5.70 5.68 -2.28
CA HIS A 113 4.54 4.81 -2.51
C HIS A 113 3.25 5.61 -2.68
N ALA A 114 3.03 6.66 -1.88
CA ALA A 114 1.88 7.53 -2.03
C ALA A 114 1.87 8.23 -3.40
N ALA A 115 3.01 8.76 -3.85
CA ALA A 115 3.14 9.38 -5.16
C ALA A 115 2.88 8.38 -6.31
N ALA A 116 3.43 7.17 -6.20
CA ALA A 116 3.21 6.13 -7.19
C ALA A 116 1.75 5.67 -7.24
N LEU A 117 1.13 5.48 -6.07
CA LEU A 117 -0.28 5.11 -5.99
C LEU A 117 -1.17 6.22 -6.54
N ARG A 118 -0.91 7.50 -6.24
CA ARG A 118 -1.63 8.64 -6.84
C ARG A 118 -1.60 8.62 -8.37
N ALA A 119 -0.47 8.22 -8.97
CA ALA A 119 -0.37 8.13 -10.42
C ALA A 119 -1.21 6.97 -11.01
N VAL A 120 -1.32 5.86 -10.29
CA VAL A 120 -2.02 4.65 -10.73
C VAL A 120 -3.52 4.69 -10.44
N MET A 121 -3.95 5.40 -9.39
CA MET A 121 -5.34 5.41 -8.93
C MET A 121 -6.39 5.86 -9.96
N PRO A 122 -6.17 6.89 -10.81
CA PRO A 122 -7.12 7.24 -11.86
C PRO A 122 -7.49 6.05 -12.74
N ARG A 123 -6.49 5.26 -13.14
CA ARG A 123 -6.70 4.04 -13.94
C ARG A 123 -7.47 2.98 -13.16
N LEU A 124 -7.11 2.73 -11.90
CA LEU A 124 -7.81 1.75 -11.05
C LEU A 124 -9.24 2.17 -10.67
N HIS A 125 -9.58 3.44 -10.85
CA HIS A 125 -10.92 3.96 -10.63
C HIS A 125 -11.77 3.91 -11.90
N GLU A 126 -11.16 4.11 -13.07
CA GLU A 126 -11.83 4.02 -14.38
C GLU A 126 -12.05 2.59 -14.85
N VAL A 127 -11.11 1.69 -14.54
CA VAL A 127 -11.22 0.30 -14.94
C VAL A 127 -11.96 -0.46 -13.83
N ASP A 128 -13.13 -0.98 -14.17
CA ASP A 128 -13.89 -1.96 -13.39
C ASP A 128 -13.17 -3.32 -13.41
N GLU A 129 -11.85 -3.32 -13.19
CA GLU A 129 -10.94 -4.47 -13.32
C GLU A 129 -11.21 -5.53 -12.23
N PHE A 130 -12.03 -5.16 -11.23
CA PHE A 130 -12.49 -5.98 -10.13
C PHE A 130 -14.01 -6.16 -10.08
N ALA A 131 -14.78 -5.67 -11.08
CA ALA A 131 -16.19 -6.02 -11.16
C ALA A 131 -16.35 -7.54 -11.23
N PRO A 132 -17.30 -8.12 -10.47
CA PRO A 132 -17.68 -9.50 -10.70
C PRO A 132 -18.16 -9.62 -12.14
N GLN A 133 -17.52 -10.51 -12.92
CA GLN A 133 -18.07 -10.90 -14.22
C GLN A 133 -19.47 -11.49 -13.96
N ALA A 134 -20.48 -10.88 -14.59
CA ALA A 134 -21.87 -11.33 -14.54
C ALA A 134 -22.04 -12.73 -15.13
#